data_AF-A4HYH5-F1
#
_entry.id   AF-A4HYH5-F1
#
_cell.length_a   1.000
_cell.length_b   1.000
_cell.length_c   1.000
_cell.angle_alpha   90.00
_cell.angle_beta   90.00
_cell.angle_gamma   90.00
#
_symmetry.space_group_name_H-M   'P 1'
#
loop_
_entity.id
_entity.type
_entity.pdbx_description
1 polymer ?
#
loop_
_entity_poly.entity_id
_entity_poly.type
_entity_poly.pdbx_seq_one_letter_code
_entity_poly.pdbx_strand_id
1 'polypeptide(L)'
;MRRPREPAPGECCGSGCTRCVWDIYYDEVARFEELIAGGGIEEDCTQSSEEEEVVNYIGSVVVKYIDPPALPTTGSPGEWERAEMKARGFFPIDRIELVSCSTSLFSPTDPGISVVNLFTSAKGRTMLPGDVVEVLVTNSRGTQDADDVERLCKALRLDPYAWCELHRSPFVPEDNFPPWLPLQKPLTLGQLLSAYVDISSSSYLLHQSFFESLFRIYSDSKPSSASSTSTTPSPDPEKVRLLEACASSETGPQLLRSLSKSSTPLCYPSLVDVLEVFSFVQIPLDRLLEVSGPLQTRRYSLANWIPATLPPSPLQLCMREVCARRSANLPAATAVGADAQRVADMLNRAAQDASRDHSDFFFGHTSHPLCCAARSMTRSAAAAGQRGMYVSFSLFGNSLFARQLQAGCTALCNPAQAKSLCSQLFLIGCGTGIAPLIAAVTQLMLRRASTAAGSAPFPCWVFYGARTKAELLYDETLQEALRTGAIAKYEYALSREEDNKKQGRYVTDLVKRNRLMVTGSLQNEGQLFVCGPAKALLSVRQLVKCDLLAEPDDDDSVQEQRLLMLEDRGRLNFDIWSTGNIFE
;
A
#
# COMPACT_ATOMS: atom_id res chain seq x y z
N MET A 1 17.74 -8.68 -22.90
CA MET A 1 16.89 -8.35 -21.72
C MET A 1 17.59 -8.86 -20.48
N ARG A 2 17.53 -8.11 -19.38
CA ARG A 2 18.09 -8.54 -18.09
C ARG A 2 17.09 -9.38 -17.33
N ARG A 3 17.58 -10.29 -16.48
CA ARG A 3 16.72 -11.00 -15.53
C ARG A 3 16.12 -10.00 -14.52
N PRO A 4 14.80 -10.01 -14.29
CA PRO A 4 14.16 -9.11 -13.33
C PRO A 4 14.70 -9.32 -11.90
N ARG A 5 14.85 -8.23 -11.14
CA ARG A 5 15.25 -8.27 -9.73
C ARG A 5 14.08 -8.72 -8.87
N GLU A 6 14.36 -9.64 -7.95
CA GLU A 6 13.40 -10.04 -6.94
C GLU A 6 13.15 -8.92 -5.90
N PRO A 7 11.89 -8.57 -5.60
CA PRO A 7 11.58 -7.57 -4.59
C PRO A 7 12.07 -7.95 -3.19
N ALA A 8 12.66 -7.01 -2.45
CA ALA A 8 13.07 -7.24 -1.06
C ALA A 8 11.87 -7.41 -0.11
N PRO A 9 12.03 -8.03 1.09
CA PRO A 9 10.93 -8.27 2.04
C PRO A 9 10.08 -7.05 2.44
N GLY A 10 10.63 -5.83 2.29
CA GLY A 10 9.97 -4.57 2.58
C GLY A 10 9.45 -3.78 1.36
N GLU A 11 9.68 -4.23 0.13
CA GLU A 11 9.27 -3.50 -1.08
C GLU A 11 7.77 -3.69 -1.38
N CYS A 12 7.19 -4.81 -0.96
CA CYS A 12 5.75 -4.99 -0.99
C CYS A 12 5.11 -4.35 0.23
N CYS A 13 4.20 -3.40 0.00
CA CYS A 13 3.44 -2.72 1.05
C CYS A 13 2.48 -3.62 1.86
N GLY A 14 2.41 -4.93 1.58
CA GLY A 14 1.54 -5.88 2.30
C GLY A 14 0.04 -5.59 2.22
N SER A 15 -0.38 -4.66 1.35
CA SER A 15 -1.67 -3.96 1.49
C SER A 15 -2.84 -4.63 0.75
N GLY A 16 -2.64 -5.82 0.18
CA GLY A 16 -3.62 -6.48 -0.69
C GLY A 16 -3.93 -5.67 -1.96
N CYS A 17 -2.96 -4.92 -2.48
CA CYS A 17 -3.14 -4.09 -3.68
C CYS A 17 -3.67 -4.93 -4.85
N THR A 18 -4.46 -4.31 -5.74
CA THR A 18 -4.94 -5.00 -6.96
C THR A 18 -3.80 -5.37 -7.92
N ARG A 19 -2.67 -4.65 -7.82
CA ARG A 19 -1.40 -4.96 -8.47
C ARG A 19 -0.27 -4.53 -7.53
N CYS A 20 0.55 -5.45 -7.09
CA CYS A 20 1.68 -5.21 -6.19
C CYS A 20 3.02 -5.37 -6.92
N VAL A 21 4.12 -5.11 -6.21
CA VAL A 21 5.48 -5.23 -6.77
C VAL A 21 5.76 -6.67 -7.26
N TRP A 22 5.15 -7.67 -6.62
CA TRP A 22 5.28 -9.08 -7.01
C TRP A 22 4.55 -9.42 -8.30
N ASP A 23 3.37 -8.83 -8.55
CA ASP A 23 2.67 -9.05 -9.82
C ASP A 23 3.52 -8.53 -10.99
N ILE A 24 4.19 -7.39 -10.79
CA ILE A 24 5.10 -6.79 -11.77
C ILE A 24 6.33 -7.68 -11.97
N TYR A 25 7.00 -8.07 -10.88
CA TYR A 25 8.13 -8.99 -10.94
C TYR A 25 7.77 -10.29 -11.68
N TYR A 26 6.63 -10.92 -11.37
CA TYR A 26 6.24 -12.16 -12.03
C TYR A 26 5.84 -11.97 -13.50
N ASP A 27 5.23 -10.85 -13.87
CA ASP A 27 4.97 -10.50 -15.27
C ASP A 27 6.29 -10.31 -16.04
N GLU A 28 7.27 -9.64 -15.43
CA GLU A 28 8.60 -9.42 -16.02
C GLU A 28 9.37 -10.73 -16.15
N VAL A 29 9.32 -11.60 -15.12
CA VAL A 29 9.98 -12.92 -15.16
C VAL A 29 9.37 -13.78 -16.25
N ALA A 30 8.05 -13.74 -16.43
CA ALA A 30 7.40 -14.45 -17.53
C ALA A 30 7.86 -13.92 -18.91
N ARG A 31 7.95 -12.60 -19.09
CA ARG A 31 8.48 -12.01 -20.33
C ARG A 31 9.94 -12.40 -20.57
N PHE A 32 10.75 -12.43 -19.52
CA PHE A 32 12.14 -12.86 -19.58
C PHE A 32 12.25 -14.34 -19.95
N GLU A 33 11.49 -15.22 -19.29
CA GLU A 33 11.43 -16.65 -19.58
C GLU A 33 10.98 -16.91 -21.04
N GLU A 34 9.96 -16.20 -21.53
CA GLU A 34 9.50 -16.26 -22.93
C GLU A 34 10.59 -15.81 -23.91
N LEU A 35 11.31 -14.73 -23.58
CA LEU A 35 12.39 -14.22 -24.40
C LEU A 35 13.54 -15.23 -24.49
N ILE A 36 13.98 -15.79 -23.37
CA ILE A 36 15.05 -16.81 -23.33
C ILE A 36 14.61 -18.07 -24.08
N ALA A 37 13.36 -18.52 -23.90
CA ALA A 37 12.80 -19.64 -24.66
C ALA A 37 12.74 -19.37 -26.17
N GLY A 38 12.52 -18.12 -26.57
CA GLY A 38 12.58 -17.64 -27.96
C GLY A 38 13.99 -17.47 -28.53
N GLY A 39 15.04 -17.79 -27.77
CA GLY A 39 16.45 -17.64 -28.19
C GLY A 39 17.02 -16.23 -27.99
N GLY A 40 16.35 -15.38 -27.21
CA GLY A 40 16.92 -14.11 -26.79
C GLY A 40 18.10 -14.30 -25.83
N ILE A 41 18.96 -13.28 -25.78
CA ILE A 41 20.19 -13.29 -24.98
C ILE A 41 19.94 -12.52 -23.68
N GLU A 42 20.32 -13.14 -22.57
CA GLU A 42 20.43 -12.45 -21.28
C GLU A 42 21.57 -11.43 -21.36
N GLU A 43 21.27 -10.17 -21.06
CA GLU A 43 22.30 -9.12 -21.02
C GLU A 43 23.08 -9.21 -19.71
N ASP A 44 24.35 -9.65 -19.77
CA ASP A 44 25.27 -9.62 -18.63
C ASP A 44 25.72 -8.17 -18.32
N CYS A 45 25.44 -7.70 -17.10
CA CYS A 45 25.92 -6.41 -16.63
C CYS A 45 27.43 -6.43 -16.36
N THR A 46 28.21 -5.78 -17.23
CA THR A 46 29.49 -5.18 -16.84
C THR A 46 29.28 -3.67 -16.64
N GLN A 47 29.29 -3.24 -15.37
CA GLN A 47 29.47 -1.86 -14.89
C GLN A 47 28.38 -0.81 -15.21
N SER A 48 27.60 -0.42 -14.19
CA SER A 48 27.36 1.00 -13.85
C SER A 48 26.82 1.10 -12.42
N SER A 49 27.42 2.01 -11.64
CA SER A 49 27.11 2.39 -10.26
C SER A 49 25.63 2.60 -9.96
N GLU A 50 25.21 2.17 -8.76
CA GLU A 50 23.92 2.40 -8.07
C GLU A 50 22.85 1.29 -8.13
N GLU A 51 23.19 0.06 -8.54
CA GLU A 51 22.35 -1.09 -8.15
C GLU A 51 22.64 -1.42 -6.68
N GLU A 52 21.70 -1.13 -5.78
CA GLU A 52 21.72 -1.64 -4.41
C GLU A 52 21.89 -3.17 -4.48
N GLU A 53 23.05 -3.71 -4.10
CA GLU A 53 23.23 -5.15 -3.93
C GLU A 53 22.04 -5.69 -3.12
N VAL A 54 21.46 -6.81 -3.55
CA VAL A 54 20.41 -7.49 -2.77
C VAL A 54 21.05 -7.91 -1.45
N VAL A 55 20.86 -7.09 -0.41
CA VAL A 55 21.49 -7.30 0.89
C VAL A 55 20.88 -8.54 1.51
N ASN A 56 21.63 -9.63 1.49
CA ASN A 56 21.23 -10.86 2.13
C ASN A 56 21.50 -10.76 3.64
N TYR A 57 20.43 -10.81 4.42
CA TYR A 57 20.48 -10.72 5.89
C TYR A 57 20.72 -12.07 6.59
N ILE A 58 20.84 -13.16 5.84
CA ILE A 58 21.05 -14.50 6.41
C ILE A 58 22.33 -14.55 7.26
N GLY A 59 22.19 -14.97 8.52
CA GLY A 59 23.28 -15.11 9.49
C GLY A 59 23.78 -13.79 10.08
N SER A 60 23.13 -12.65 9.81
CA SER A 60 23.61 -11.33 10.22
C SER A 60 23.07 -10.85 11.58
N VAL A 61 22.02 -11.50 12.10
CA VAL A 61 21.35 -11.08 13.35
C VAL A 61 21.75 -12.00 14.50
N VAL A 62 22.21 -11.42 15.60
CA VAL A 62 22.46 -12.13 16.86
C VAL A 62 21.51 -11.62 17.93
N VAL A 63 20.68 -12.50 18.48
CA VAL A 63 19.79 -12.19 19.61
C VAL A 63 20.50 -12.52 20.91
N LYS A 64 20.76 -11.50 21.73
CA LYS A 64 21.34 -11.66 23.07
C LYS A 64 20.26 -11.43 24.12
N TYR A 65 19.95 -12.47 24.90
CA TYR A 65 19.08 -12.33 26.07
C TYR A 65 19.83 -11.64 27.21
N ILE A 66 19.16 -10.71 27.88
CA ILE A 66 19.73 -9.88 28.95
C ILE A 66 18.77 -9.83 30.14
N ASP A 67 19.30 -9.43 31.30
CA ASP A 67 18.47 -9.09 32.45
C ASP A 67 17.71 -7.77 32.20
N PRO A 68 16.53 -7.57 32.82
CA PRO A 68 15.83 -6.29 32.78
C PRO A 68 16.74 -5.14 33.24
N PRO A 69 16.74 -3.98 32.56
CA PRO A 69 17.56 -2.84 32.94
C PRO A 69 17.18 -2.30 34.33
N ALA A 70 18.17 -1.87 35.11
CA ALA A 70 18.00 -1.45 36.50
C ALA A 70 17.18 -0.16 36.71
N LEU A 71 17.11 0.71 35.71
CA LEU A 71 16.17 1.84 35.69
C LEU A 71 14.88 1.41 34.98
N PRO A 72 13.69 1.85 35.43
CA PRO A 72 12.49 1.76 34.60
C PRO A 72 12.69 2.68 33.38
N THR A 73 13.27 2.14 32.30
CA THR A 73 13.42 2.86 31.03
C THR A 73 12.08 3.06 30.34
N THR A 74 11.05 2.35 30.78
CA THR A 74 9.75 2.28 30.11
C THR A 74 8.64 2.44 31.14
N GLY A 75 7.72 3.39 30.90
CA GLY A 75 6.43 3.38 31.57
C GLY A 75 5.63 2.11 31.22
N SER A 76 4.30 2.14 31.37
CA SER A 76 3.44 1.05 30.89
C SER A 76 3.78 0.65 29.43
N PRO A 77 3.49 -0.59 28.98
CA PRO A 77 3.79 -1.01 27.59
C PRO A 77 3.29 -0.02 26.53
N GLY A 78 2.13 0.62 26.77
CA GLY A 78 1.59 1.64 25.88
C GLY A 78 2.30 3.01 25.94
N GLU A 79 2.98 3.36 27.04
CA GLU A 79 3.83 4.56 27.11
C GLU A 79 5.14 4.37 26.36
N TRP A 80 5.74 3.18 26.46
CA TRP A 80 6.91 2.84 25.66
C TRP A 80 6.60 2.90 24.17
N GLU A 81 5.52 2.24 23.73
CA GLU A 81 5.14 2.21 22.31
C GLU A 81 4.95 3.64 21.77
N ARG A 82 4.25 4.51 22.51
CA ARG A 82 4.08 5.92 22.11
C ARG A 82 5.41 6.67 22.03
N ALA A 83 6.32 6.44 22.98
CA ALA A 83 7.64 7.08 22.96
C ALA A 83 8.47 6.61 21.76
N GLU A 84 8.41 5.30 21.47
CA GLU A 84 9.10 4.68 20.34
C GLU A 84 8.59 5.21 19.00
N MET A 85 7.27 5.23 18.83
CA MET A 85 6.63 5.75 17.62
C MET A 85 6.95 7.23 17.43
N LYS A 86 6.91 8.02 18.50
CA LYS A 86 7.29 9.44 18.47
C LYS A 86 8.74 9.64 18.04
N ALA A 87 9.67 8.83 18.53
CA ALA A 87 11.08 8.88 18.13
C ALA A 87 11.27 8.59 16.63
N ARG A 88 10.39 7.76 16.06
CA ARG A 88 10.34 7.45 14.61
C ARG A 88 9.50 8.45 13.78
N GLY A 89 9.03 9.55 14.38
CA GLY A 89 8.26 10.58 13.68
C GLY A 89 6.76 10.30 13.53
N PHE A 90 6.23 9.30 14.24
CA PHE A 90 4.83 8.92 14.23
C PHE A 90 4.07 9.52 15.41
N PHE A 91 2.83 9.94 15.17
CA PHE A 91 1.93 10.55 16.15
C PHE A 91 0.68 9.69 16.33
N PRO A 92 0.16 9.54 17.56
CA PRO A 92 -1.03 8.73 17.78
C PRO A 92 -2.24 9.29 17.02
N ILE A 93 -3.05 8.39 16.47
CA ILE A 93 -4.39 8.72 16.00
C ILE A 93 -5.32 8.58 17.21
N ASP A 94 -5.73 9.72 17.75
CA ASP A 94 -6.49 9.82 19.00
C ASP A 94 -7.98 9.47 18.80
N ARG A 95 -8.51 9.74 17.60
CA ARG A 95 -9.90 9.46 17.25
C ARG A 95 -10.06 9.31 15.75
N ILE A 96 -11.01 8.45 15.34
CA ILE A 96 -11.42 8.26 13.96
C ILE A 96 -12.92 8.52 13.85
N GLU A 97 -13.34 9.23 12.81
CA GLU A 97 -14.74 9.54 12.55
C GLU A 97 -15.10 9.27 11.09
N LEU A 98 -16.15 8.49 10.86
CA LEU A 98 -16.73 8.31 9.54
C LEU A 98 -17.58 9.54 9.20
N VAL A 99 -17.16 10.30 8.18
CA VAL A 99 -17.85 11.50 7.70
C VAL A 99 -18.97 11.13 6.74
N SER A 100 -18.65 10.29 5.75
CA SER A 100 -19.59 9.85 4.73
C SER A 100 -19.16 8.51 4.14
N CYS A 101 -20.11 7.77 3.58
CA CYS A 101 -19.87 6.49 2.94
C CYS A 101 -20.83 6.33 1.75
N SER A 102 -20.34 5.78 0.65
CA SER A 102 -21.16 5.55 -0.56
C SER A 102 -22.18 4.42 -0.39
N THR A 103 -22.04 3.60 0.66
CA THR A 103 -22.92 2.45 0.93
C THR A 103 -23.35 2.46 2.40
N SER A 104 -24.65 2.26 2.65
CA SER A 104 -25.19 2.16 4.02
C SER A 104 -24.81 0.85 4.72
N LEU A 105 -24.76 -0.24 3.96
CA LEU A 105 -24.32 -1.56 4.39
C LEU A 105 -23.02 -1.92 3.68
N PHE A 106 -22.07 -2.42 4.45
CA PHE A 106 -20.80 -2.88 3.90
C PHE A 106 -21.02 -4.13 3.02
N SER A 107 -20.51 -4.09 1.78
CA SER A 107 -20.53 -5.21 0.84
C SER A 107 -19.11 -5.57 0.40
N PRO A 108 -18.62 -6.78 0.68
CA PRO A 108 -17.26 -7.15 0.29
C PRO A 108 -17.11 -7.46 -1.21
N THR A 109 -18.21 -7.72 -1.92
CA THR A 109 -18.19 -7.90 -3.39
C THR A 109 -18.10 -6.57 -4.15
N ASP A 110 -18.59 -5.49 -3.54
CA ASP A 110 -18.51 -4.13 -4.10
C ASP A 110 -18.25 -3.13 -2.98
N PRO A 111 -17.01 -3.06 -2.45
CA PRO A 111 -16.70 -2.21 -1.32
C PRO A 111 -16.88 -0.74 -1.71
N GLY A 112 -17.67 -0.02 -0.92
CA GLY A 112 -17.91 1.42 -1.09
C GLY A 112 -16.68 2.29 -0.81
N ILE A 113 -16.81 3.58 -1.11
CA ILE A 113 -15.85 4.62 -0.73
C ILE A 113 -16.31 5.20 0.62
N SER A 114 -15.36 5.45 1.53
CA SER A 114 -15.58 6.12 2.81
C SER A 114 -14.70 7.35 2.92
N VAL A 115 -15.27 8.45 3.42
CA VAL A 115 -14.55 9.65 3.85
C VAL A 115 -14.42 9.61 5.35
N VAL A 116 -13.19 9.70 5.85
CA VAL A 116 -12.87 9.50 7.26
C VAL A 116 -11.98 10.61 7.77
N ASN A 117 -12.30 11.13 8.95
CA ASN A 117 -11.50 12.10 9.69
C ASN A 117 -10.62 11.38 10.71
N LEU A 118 -9.32 11.68 10.71
CA LEU A 118 -8.35 11.25 11.71
C LEU A 118 -7.97 12.43 12.59
N PHE A 119 -8.14 12.31 13.89
CA PHE A 119 -7.73 13.30 14.87
C PHE A 119 -6.42 12.88 15.49
N THR A 120 -5.47 13.81 15.54
CA THR A 120 -4.15 13.57 16.13
C THR A 120 -3.65 14.83 16.83
N SER A 121 -2.93 14.63 17.92
CA SER A 121 -2.26 15.69 18.69
C SER A 121 -1.09 16.38 17.96
N ALA A 122 -0.73 15.96 16.75
CA ALA A 122 0.31 16.58 15.95
C ALA A 122 -0.04 18.05 15.60
N LYS A 123 0.87 18.98 15.92
CA LYS A 123 0.67 20.42 15.67
C LYS A 123 1.45 20.90 14.44
N GLY A 124 0.86 21.86 13.72
CA GLY A 124 1.62 22.93 13.05
C GLY A 124 2.44 22.56 11.81
N ARG A 125 1.91 21.76 10.88
CA ARG A 125 2.52 21.61 9.54
C ARG A 125 1.63 22.21 8.46
N THR A 126 2.25 22.82 7.47
CA THR A 126 1.57 23.31 6.27
C THR A 126 1.33 22.15 5.33
N MET A 127 0.08 21.92 4.95
CA MET A 127 -0.30 20.92 3.94
C MET A 127 -0.28 21.55 2.54
N LEU A 128 0.23 20.81 1.56
CA LEU A 128 0.04 21.02 0.14
C LEU A 128 -1.05 20.10 -0.41
N PRO A 129 -1.86 20.54 -1.39
CA PRO A 129 -2.65 19.62 -2.19
C PRO A 129 -1.78 18.50 -2.77
N GLY A 130 -2.22 17.24 -2.67
CA GLY A 130 -1.42 16.09 -3.09
C GLY A 130 -0.51 15.51 -2.02
N ASP A 131 -0.49 16.08 -0.81
CA ASP A 131 0.25 15.49 0.31
C ASP A 131 -0.27 14.10 0.67
N VAL A 132 0.68 13.26 1.08
CA VAL A 132 0.46 11.88 1.48
C VAL A 132 0.81 11.74 2.95
N VAL A 133 -0.06 11.06 3.71
CA VAL A 133 0.24 10.61 5.08
C VAL A 133 0.59 9.13 5.07
N GLU A 134 1.45 8.74 6.02
CA GLU A 134 1.72 7.33 6.31
C GLU A 134 0.99 6.93 7.59
N VAL A 135 0.16 5.90 7.53
CA VAL A 135 -0.52 5.33 8.69
C VAL A 135 0.14 4.01 9.03
N LEU A 136 0.60 3.87 10.27
CA LEU A 136 1.20 2.66 10.82
C LEU A 136 0.23 2.05 11.83
N VAL A 137 0.10 0.72 11.81
CA VAL A 137 -0.60 -0.05 12.84
C VAL A 137 0.40 -1.01 13.47
N THR A 138 0.61 -0.92 14.78
CA THR A 138 1.46 -1.87 15.52
C THR A 138 0.74 -3.19 15.76
N ASN A 139 1.50 -4.26 16.01
CA ASN A 139 0.93 -5.59 16.21
C ASN A 139 0.32 -5.79 17.61
N SER A 140 0.34 -4.78 18.50
CA SER A 140 -0.08 -4.89 19.91
C SER A 140 -1.57 -5.19 20.14
N ARG A 141 -2.39 -5.28 19.08
CA ARG A 141 -3.78 -5.78 19.12
C ARG A 141 -4.07 -6.94 18.17
N GLY A 142 -3.06 -7.39 17.41
CA GLY A 142 -3.21 -8.33 16.29
C GLY A 142 -4.22 -7.88 15.21
N THR A 143 -4.39 -8.74 14.21
CA THR A 143 -5.19 -8.49 13.00
C THR A 143 -6.61 -9.05 13.07
N GLN A 144 -6.86 -10.00 13.95
CA GLN A 144 -8.06 -10.87 13.95
C GLN A 144 -8.66 -11.04 15.37
N ASP A 145 -8.78 -9.96 16.14
CA ASP A 145 -9.23 -9.93 17.55
C ASP A 145 -8.34 -10.70 18.56
N ALA A 146 -7.38 -11.49 18.08
CA ALA A 146 -6.37 -12.20 18.87
C ALA A 146 -5.04 -11.42 18.92
N ASP A 147 -4.27 -11.57 20.00
CA ASP A 147 -2.92 -11.03 20.09
C ASP A 147 -1.96 -11.86 19.22
N ASP A 148 -1.70 -11.40 17.99
CA ASP A 148 -0.80 -12.07 17.05
C ASP A 148 0.65 -12.13 17.57
N VAL A 149 1.07 -11.20 18.44
CA VAL A 149 2.39 -11.22 19.07
C VAL A 149 2.47 -12.35 20.10
N GLU A 150 1.45 -12.49 20.96
CA GLU A 150 1.39 -13.59 21.93
C GLU A 150 1.32 -14.96 21.22
N ARG A 151 0.51 -15.06 20.17
CA ARG A 151 0.42 -16.28 19.35
C ARG A 151 1.77 -16.61 18.71
N LEU A 152 2.45 -15.62 18.12
CA LEU A 152 3.76 -15.83 17.51
C LEU A 152 4.80 -16.25 18.56
N CYS A 153 4.88 -15.57 19.70
CA CYS A 153 5.75 -15.97 20.80
C CYS A 153 5.47 -17.41 21.23
N LYS A 154 4.21 -17.80 21.35
CA LYS A 154 3.83 -19.19 21.68
C LYS A 154 4.27 -20.19 20.60
N ALA A 155 4.09 -19.86 19.32
CA ALA A 155 4.53 -20.69 18.20
C ALA A 155 6.05 -20.89 18.20
N LEU A 156 6.80 -19.85 18.57
CA LEU A 156 8.26 -19.86 18.69
C LEU A 156 8.77 -20.38 20.04
N ARG A 157 7.87 -20.68 21.00
CA ARG A 157 8.21 -21.06 22.40
C ARG A 157 9.04 -20.01 23.13
N LEU A 158 8.72 -18.74 22.90
CA LEU A 158 9.36 -17.58 23.50
C LEU A 158 8.46 -16.93 24.55
N ASP A 159 9.07 -16.32 25.56
CA ASP A 159 8.37 -15.46 26.51
C ASP A 159 8.33 -14.01 25.96
N PRO A 160 7.15 -13.41 25.70
CA PRO A 160 7.05 -12.03 25.23
C PRO A 160 7.64 -11.00 26.21
N TYR A 161 7.82 -11.36 27.48
CA TYR A 161 8.41 -10.49 28.51
C TYR A 161 9.93 -10.65 28.66
N ALA A 162 10.53 -11.62 27.96
CA ALA A 162 11.99 -11.80 27.97
C ALA A 162 12.67 -10.57 27.35
N TRP A 163 13.74 -10.10 27.99
CA TRP A 163 14.54 -8.97 27.53
C TRP A 163 15.65 -9.42 26.60
N CYS A 164 15.90 -8.62 25.57
CA CYS A 164 16.93 -8.90 24.58
C CYS A 164 17.58 -7.61 24.04
N GLU A 165 18.73 -7.81 23.40
CA GLU A 165 19.38 -6.86 22.50
C GLU A 165 19.73 -7.56 21.19
N LEU A 166 19.60 -6.86 20.08
CA LEU A 166 20.06 -7.33 18.77
C LEU A 166 21.47 -6.82 18.50
N HIS A 167 22.32 -7.70 18.00
CA HIS A 167 23.71 -7.41 17.65
C HIS A 167 24.01 -7.86 16.22
N ARG A 168 25.03 -7.26 15.61
CA ARG A 168 25.56 -7.72 14.32
C ARG A 168 26.31 -9.02 14.53
N SER A 169 26.15 -9.96 13.61
CA SER A 169 27.01 -11.14 13.52
C SER A 169 28.42 -10.73 13.12
N PRO A 170 29.47 -11.25 13.77
CA PRO A 170 30.86 -11.00 13.38
C PRO A 170 31.26 -11.81 12.13
N PHE A 171 30.40 -12.69 11.63
CA PHE A 171 30.70 -13.61 10.53
C PHE A 171 30.15 -13.14 9.17
N VAL A 172 29.47 -12.00 9.14
CA VAL A 172 28.83 -11.41 7.97
C VAL A 172 29.20 -9.91 7.92
N PRO A 173 29.30 -9.26 6.74
CA PRO A 173 29.61 -7.83 6.67
C PRO A 173 28.68 -6.98 7.54
N GLU A 174 29.21 -5.90 8.15
CA GLU A 174 28.44 -5.08 9.11
C GLU A 174 27.21 -4.41 8.51
N ASP A 175 27.26 -4.12 7.21
CA ASP A 175 26.17 -3.51 6.44
C ASP A 175 25.03 -4.49 6.13
N ASN A 176 25.23 -5.80 6.37
CA ASN A 176 24.19 -6.82 6.22
C ASN A 176 23.30 -6.93 7.46
N PHE A 177 23.40 -6.07 8.47
CA PHE A 177 22.41 -6.05 9.54
C PHE A 177 21.12 -5.38 9.04
N PRO A 178 19.93 -5.97 9.24
CA PRO A 178 18.68 -5.38 8.77
C PRO A 178 18.48 -3.96 9.33
N PRO A 179 18.44 -2.91 8.49
CA PRO A 179 18.51 -1.52 8.95
C PRO A 179 17.27 -1.07 9.74
N TRP A 180 16.16 -1.81 9.65
CA TRP A 180 14.94 -1.54 10.39
C TRP A 180 14.90 -2.16 11.79
N LEU A 181 15.82 -3.07 12.11
CA LEU A 181 15.88 -3.70 13.43
C LEU A 181 16.63 -2.80 14.42
N PRO A 182 16.19 -2.77 15.71
CA PRO A 182 16.83 -1.94 16.71
C PRO A 182 18.17 -2.56 17.15
N LEU A 183 19.28 -1.97 16.71
CA LEU A 183 20.63 -2.41 17.06
C LEU A 183 21.03 -1.96 18.47
N GLN A 184 21.54 -2.89 19.29
CA GLN A 184 22.09 -2.66 20.63
C GLN A 184 21.14 -1.88 21.56
N LYS A 185 19.85 -2.08 21.36
CA LYS A 185 18.79 -1.47 22.16
C LYS A 185 18.20 -2.53 23.08
N PRO A 186 18.13 -2.30 24.40
CA PRO A 186 17.41 -3.17 25.32
C PRO A 186 15.89 -3.04 25.12
N LEU A 187 15.20 -4.14 24.82
CA LEU A 187 13.73 -4.21 24.77
C LEU A 187 13.23 -5.64 25.02
N THR A 188 11.93 -5.79 25.30
CA THR A 188 11.33 -7.13 25.41
C THR A 188 11.05 -7.73 24.03
N LEU A 189 10.95 -9.06 23.96
CA LEU A 189 10.55 -9.75 22.72
C LEU A 189 9.19 -9.29 22.19
N GLY A 190 8.21 -9.08 23.07
CA GLY A 190 6.91 -8.54 22.70
C GLY A 190 7.00 -7.12 22.12
N GLN A 191 7.88 -6.27 22.65
CA GLN A 191 8.15 -4.94 22.11
C GLN A 191 8.77 -5.00 20.70
N LEU A 192 9.71 -5.93 20.49
CA LEU A 192 10.39 -6.13 19.21
C LEU A 192 9.38 -6.51 18.12
N LEU A 193 8.61 -7.56 18.40
CA LEU A 193 7.61 -8.10 17.48
C LEU A 193 6.41 -7.18 17.30
N SER A 194 6.07 -6.35 18.29
CA SER A 194 4.96 -5.39 18.19
C SER A 194 5.27 -4.20 17.26
N ALA A 195 6.49 -3.66 17.35
CA ALA A 195 6.80 -2.34 16.81
C ALA A 195 7.72 -2.33 15.59
N TYR A 196 8.49 -3.40 15.34
CA TYR A 196 9.55 -3.40 14.31
C TYR A 196 9.34 -4.42 13.21
N VAL A 197 8.79 -5.58 13.54
CA VAL A 197 8.66 -6.71 12.61
C VAL A 197 7.25 -6.74 12.03
N ASP A 198 7.16 -6.84 10.71
CA ASP A 198 5.88 -7.10 10.08
C ASP A 198 5.54 -8.59 10.22
N ILE A 199 4.62 -8.92 11.11
CA ILE A 199 4.14 -10.30 11.31
C ILE A 199 2.76 -10.53 10.66
N SER A 200 2.12 -9.45 10.22
CA SER A 200 0.75 -9.44 9.73
C SER A 200 0.66 -9.55 8.21
N SER A 201 1.66 -9.03 7.48
CA SER A 201 1.67 -9.09 6.03
C SER A 201 2.19 -10.42 5.49
N SER A 202 1.93 -10.62 4.21
CA SER A 202 2.23 -11.82 3.45
C SER A 202 3.39 -11.64 2.47
N SER A 203 4.09 -10.49 2.49
CA SER A 203 5.08 -10.15 1.46
C SER A 203 6.18 -11.21 1.31
N TYR A 204 6.72 -11.71 2.41
CA TYR A 204 7.76 -12.75 2.43
C TYR A 204 7.20 -14.19 2.44
N LEU A 205 5.90 -14.38 2.67
CA LEU A 205 5.21 -15.69 2.61
C LEU A 205 4.91 -16.14 1.17
N LEU A 206 5.20 -15.30 0.18
CA LEU A 206 5.10 -15.57 -1.26
C LEU A 206 6.39 -16.10 -1.88
N HIS A 207 7.46 -16.27 -1.09
CA HIS A 207 8.78 -16.53 -1.61
C HIS A 207 9.24 -17.95 -1.28
N GLN A 208 9.77 -18.66 -2.28
CA GLN A 208 10.34 -19.99 -2.11
C GLN A 208 11.48 -20.00 -1.06
N SER A 209 12.29 -18.95 -0.95
CA SER A 209 13.42 -18.87 0.01
C SER A 209 12.99 -18.93 1.48
N PHE A 210 11.79 -18.41 1.79
CA PHE A 210 11.20 -18.53 3.12
C PHE A 210 10.89 -20.00 3.43
N PHE A 211 10.22 -20.70 2.51
CA PHE A 211 9.91 -22.13 2.66
C PHE A 211 11.16 -23.01 2.61
N GLU A 212 12.15 -22.65 1.81
CA GLU A 212 13.47 -23.29 1.80
C GLU A 212 14.16 -23.18 3.15
N SER A 213 14.13 -21.98 3.75
CA SER A 213 14.67 -21.78 5.11
C SER A 213 13.97 -22.67 6.14
N LEU A 214 12.63 -22.75 6.10
CA LEU A 214 11.86 -23.64 6.97
C LEU A 214 12.19 -25.11 6.72
N PHE A 215 12.28 -25.53 5.46
CA PHE A 215 12.56 -26.90 5.07
C PHE A 215 13.98 -27.33 5.46
N ARG A 216 14.96 -26.43 5.36
CA ARG A 216 16.33 -26.65 5.82
C ARG A 216 16.38 -26.87 7.34
N ILE A 217 15.75 -25.98 8.10
CA ILE A 217 15.65 -26.10 9.58
C ILE A 217 15.00 -27.44 9.96
N TYR A 218 13.92 -27.81 9.28
CA TYR A 218 13.27 -29.10 9.49
C TYR A 218 14.20 -30.27 9.19
N SER A 219 14.91 -30.24 8.06
CA SER A 219 15.80 -31.32 7.63
C SER A 219 16.99 -31.50 8.58
N ASP A 220 17.55 -30.40 9.07
CA ASP A 220 18.66 -30.41 10.03
C ASP A 220 18.23 -30.94 11.41
N SER A 221 16.95 -30.78 11.76
CA SER A 221 16.39 -31.29 13.01
C SER A 221 16.02 -32.79 13.00
N LYS A 222 16.10 -33.46 11.83
CA LYS A 222 15.77 -34.88 11.74
C LYS A 222 16.74 -35.68 12.62
N PRO A 223 16.25 -36.50 13.56
CA PRO A 223 17.13 -37.41 14.27
C PRO A 223 17.79 -38.32 13.24
N SER A 224 19.13 -38.34 13.20
CA SER A 224 19.86 -39.41 12.50
C SER A 224 19.26 -40.73 12.95
N SER A 225 19.07 -41.67 12.02
CA SER A 225 18.26 -42.89 12.15
C SER A 225 18.69 -43.88 13.25
N ALA A 226 19.50 -43.47 14.23
CA ALA A 226 20.08 -44.28 15.29
C ALA A 226 19.56 -43.98 16.71
N SER A 227 18.62 -43.05 16.94
CA SER A 227 18.11 -42.77 18.29
C SER A 227 16.58 -42.62 18.32
N SER A 228 15.90 -43.75 18.50
CA SER A 228 14.44 -43.84 18.62
C SER A 228 14.01 -43.81 20.09
N THR A 229 14.07 -42.65 20.74
CA THR A 229 13.40 -42.41 22.04
C THR A 229 12.75 -41.01 22.14
N SER A 230 12.52 -40.33 21.02
CA SER A 230 11.75 -39.07 21.05
C SER A 230 10.25 -39.34 21.23
N THR A 231 9.65 -38.74 22.25
CA THR A 231 8.19 -38.70 22.50
C THR A 231 7.46 -37.63 21.68
N THR A 232 8.15 -36.88 20.80
CA THR A 232 7.47 -35.92 19.93
C THR A 232 6.65 -36.64 18.86
N PRO A 233 5.37 -36.28 18.66
CA PRO A 233 4.57 -36.85 17.58
C PRO A 233 5.26 -36.60 16.23
N SER A 234 5.30 -37.64 15.38
CA SER A 234 5.83 -37.50 14.02
C SER A 234 5.04 -36.43 13.27
N PRO A 235 5.71 -35.56 12.48
CA PRO A 235 5.03 -34.55 11.70
C PRO A 235 4.08 -35.20 10.68
N ASP A 236 3.00 -34.50 10.36
CA ASP A 236 2.06 -34.92 9.31
C ASP A 236 2.81 -35.07 7.98
N PRO A 237 2.88 -36.30 7.40
CA PRO A 237 3.59 -36.55 6.14
C PRO A 237 3.09 -35.68 4.99
N GLU A 238 1.80 -35.33 4.96
CA GLU A 238 1.26 -34.46 3.91
C GLU A 238 1.83 -33.05 4.03
N LYS A 239 1.85 -32.47 5.23
CA LYS A 239 2.40 -31.13 5.45
C LYS A 239 3.89 -31.05 5.16
N VAL A 240 4.67 -32.09 5.48
CA VAL A 240 6.10 -32.16 5.14
C VAL A 240 6.28 -32.14 3.61
N ARG A 241 5.49 -32.91 2.87
CA ARG A 241 5.51 -32.92 1.41
C ARG A 241 5.11 -31.57 0.81
N LEU A 242 4.09 -30.90 1.36
CA LEU A 242 3.69 -29.58 0.90
C LEU A 242 4.76 -28.51 1.19
N LEU A 243 5.45 -28.58 2.33
CA LEU A 243 6.59 -27.72 2.64
C LEU A 243 7.72 -27.91 1.63
N GLU A 244 8.08 -29.16 1.31
CA GLU A 244 9.08 -29.50 0.30
C GLU A 244 8.70 -28.96 -1.09
N ALA A 245 7.42 -29.08 -1.48
CA ALA A 245 6.93 -28.55 -2.76
C ALA A 245 7.06 -27.01 -2.84
N CYS A 246 6.77 -26.29 -1.75
CA CYS A 246 6.98 -24.84 -1.67
C CYS A 246 8.46 -24.45 -1.67
N ALA A 247 9.32 -25.27 -1.05
CA ALA A 247 10.76 -25.06 -0.93
C ALA A 247 11.55 -25.45 -2.19
N SER A 248 10.98 -26.24 -3.10
CA SER A 248 11.64 -26.69 -4.32
C SER A 248 12.02 -25.52 -5.22
N SER A 249 13.27 -25.46 -5.67
CA SER A 249 13.72 -24.48 -6.66
C SER A 249 13.10 -24.70 -8.04
N GLU A 250 12.62 -25.92 -8.33
CA GLU A 250 12.01 -26.30 -9.60
C GLU A 250 10.51 -25.95 -9.63
N THR A 251 9.75 -26.37 -8.61
CA THR A 251 8.27 -26.24 -8.60
C THR A 251 7.77 -25.09 -7.73
N GLY A 252 8.53 -24.70 -6.69
CA GLY A 252 8.14 -23.70 -5.71
C GLY A 252 7.78 -22.34 -6.31
N PRO A 253 8.62 -21.76 -7.20
CA PRO A 253 8.31 -20.47 -7.82
C PRO A 253 6.99 -20.46 -8.60
N GLN A 254 6.71 -21.48 -9.40
CA GLN A 254 5.45 -21.58 -10.16
C GLN A 254 4.25 -21.80 -9.24
N LEU A 255 4.41 -22.64 -8.21
CA LEU A 255 3.40 -22.88 -7.18
C LEU A 255 3.04 -21.58 -6.47
N LEU A 256 4.02 -20.86 -5.92
CA LEU A 256 3.78 -19.62 -5.16
C LEU A 256 3.27 -18.49 -6.05
N ARG A 257 3.76 -18.39 -7.30
CA ARG A 257 3.23 -17.49 -8.33
C ARG A 257 1.75 -17.76 -8.62
N SER A 258 1.31 -19.02 -8.63
CA SER A 258 -0.10 -19.36 -8.83
C SER A 258 -0.99 -18.88 -7.69
N LEU A 259 -0.43 -18.77 -6.48
CA LEU A 259 -1.14 -18.27 -5.32
C LEU A 259 -1.22 -16.75 -5.32
N SER A 260 -0.25 -16.04 -5.93
CA SER A 260 -0.23 -14.58 -6.03
C SER A 260 -0.92 -14.01 -7.27
N LYS A 261 -0.92 -14.75 -8.39
CA LYS A 261 -1.47 -14.29 -9.68
C LYS A 261 -3.00 -14.37 -9.69
N SER A 262 -3.65 -13.48 -8.96
CA SER A 262 -5.07 -13.20 -9.15
C SER A 262 -5.22 -11.72 -9.46
N SER A 263 -6.11 -11.35 -10.39
CA SER A 263 -6.48 -9.93 -10.61
C SER A 263 -7.28 -9.33 -9.43
N THR A 264 -7.27 -10.03 -8.30
CA THR A 264 -8.01 -9.74 -7.08
C THR A 264 -7.01 -9.58 -5.94
N PRO A 265 -7.36 -8.80 -4.90
CA PRO A 265 -6.58 -8.77 -3.66
C PRO A 265 -6.33 -10.18 -3.15
N LEU A 266 -5.09 -10.46 -2.78
CA LEU A 266 -4.68 -11.77 -2.27
C LEU A 266 -5.12 -11.99 -0.84
N CYS A 267 -5.75 -13.13 -0.58
CA CYS A 267 -5.97 -13.64 0.78
C CYS A 267 -4.76 -14.50 1.16
N TYR A 268 -3.91 -14.00 2.05
CA TYR A 268 -2.82 -14.79 2.62
C TYR A 268 -2.94 -14.91 4.16
N PRO A 269 -2.55 -16.06 4.73
CA PRO A 269 -2.34 -16.15 6.16
C PRO A 269 -1.30 -15.13 6.65
N SER A 270 -1.39 -14.76 7.92
CA SER A 270 -0.30 -14.06 8.60
C SER A 270 0.89 -14.99 8.81
N LEU A 271 2.04 -14.44 9.19
CA LEU A 271 3.23 -15.25 9.51
C LEU A 271 2.94 -16.29 10.59
N VAL A 272 2.21 -15.90 11.63
CA VAL A 272 1.86 -16.82 12.73
C VAL A 272 0.99 -17.97 12.25
N ASP A 273 0.03 -17.72 11.35
CA ASP A 273 -0.83 -18.77 10.80
C ASP A 273 -0.01 -19.79 9.98
N VAL A 274 0.99 -19.34 9.21
CA VAL A 274 1.90 -20.22 8.45
C VAL A 274 2.79 -21.05 9.39
N LEU A 275 3.33 -20.45 10.44
CA LEU A 275 4.14 -21.16 11.43
C LEU A 275 3.31 -22.16 12.25
N GLU A 276 2.03 -21.89 12.52
CA GLU A 276 1.12 -22.84 13.15
C GLU A 276 0.81 -24.03 12.23
N VAL A 277 0.64 -23.78 10.92
CA VAL A 277 0.49 -24.85 9.91
C VAL A 277 1.70 -25.78 9.92
N PHE A 278 2.91 -25.22 9.87
CA PHE A 278 4.18 -25.94 9.91
C PHE A 278 4.80 -25.99 11.31
N SER A 279 3.99 -26.17 12.35
CA SER A 279 4.41 -26.14 13.76
C SER A 279 5.44 -27.20 14.19
N PHE A 280 5.73 -28.17 13.32
CA PHE A 280 6.83 -29.11 13.49
C PHE A 280 8.21 -28.51 13.14
N VAL A 281 8.25 -27.33 12.50
CA VAL A 281 9.48 -26.58 12.25
C VAL A 281 9.67 -25.56 13.38
N GLN A 282 10.77 -25.69 14.12
CA GLN A 282 11.13 -24.75 15.18
C GLN A 282 12.11 -23.71 14.63
N ILE A 283 11.57 -22.63 14.04
CA ILE A 283 12.40 -21.54 13.54
C ILE A 283 12.99 -20.72 14.70
N PRO A 284 14.33 -20.57 14.79
CA PRO A 284 14.97 -19.66 15.75
C PRO A 284 14.58 -18.19 15.52
N LEU A 285 14.57 -17.38 16.59
CA LEU A 285 14.15 -15.98 16.51
C LEU A 285 15.05 -15.13 15.61
N ASP A 286 16.37 -15.24 15.75
CA ASP A 286 17.34 -14.62 14.85
C ASP A 286 17.02 -14.94 13.40
N ARG A 287 16.80 -16.23 13.10
CA ARG A 287 16.47 -16.65 11.74
C ARG A 287 15.16 -16.08 11.24
N LEU A 288 14.16 -15.94 12.10
CA LEU A 288 12.90 -15.29 11.76
C LEU A 288 13.10 -13.80 11.42
N LEU A 289 13.91 -13.10 12.21
CA LEU A 289 14.20 -11.68 12.02
C LEU A 289 14.93 -11.42 10.69
N GLU A 290 15.81 -12.33 10.28
CA GLU A 290 16.56 -12.25 9.01
C GLU A 290 15.68 -12.41 7.76
N VAL A 291 14.60 -13.18 7.86
CA VAL A 291 13.70 -13.44 6.72
C VAL A 291 12.45 -12.56 6.71
N SER A 292 12.12 -11.94 7.85
CA SER A 292 10.99 -11.03 7.99
C SER A 292 11.29 -9.62 7.44
N GLY A 293 10.25 -8.83 7.20
CA GLY A 293 10.38 -7.43 6.81
C GLY A 293 10.07 -6.43 7.93
N PRO A 294 10.33 -5.12 7.71
CA PRO A 294 9.92 -4.06 8.62
C PRO A 294 8.41 -3.93 8.69
N LEU A 295 7.88 -3.58 9.86
CA LEU A 295 6.48 -3.21 10.04
C LEU A 295 6.07 -2.13 9.03
N GLN A 296 5.09 -2.46 8.19
CA GLN A 296 4.73 -1.66 7.02
C GLN A 296 3.77 -0.51 7.35
N THR A 297 3.96 0.63 6.69
CA THR A 297 3.01 1.73 6.70
C THR A 297 2.06 1.63 5.52
N ARG A 298 0.87 2.23 5.66
CA ARG A 298 -0.05 2.47 4.55
C ARG A 298 -0.10 3.94 4.22
N ARG A 299 0.14 4.24 2.95
CA ARG A 299 0.08 5.60 2.43
C ARG A 299 -1.37 5.97 2.10
N TYR A 300 -1.73 7.24 2.29
CA TYR A 300 -3.01 7.79 1.86
C TYR A 300 -2.85 9.23 1.36
N SER A 301 -3.39 9.52 0.18
CA SER A 301 -3.57 10.90 -0.27
C SER A 301 -4.55 11.62 0.64
N LEU A 302 -4.20 12.82 1.08
CA LEU A 302 -5.11 13.66 1.85
C LEU A 302 -6.18 14.25 0.95
N ALA A 303 -7.43 14.19 1.42
CA ALA A 303 -8.55 14.87 0.80
C ALA A 303 -8.72 16.30 1.33
N ASN A 304 -8.47 16.52 2.62
CA ASN A 304 -8.54 17.83 3.24
C ASN A 304 -7.72 17.89 4.54
N TRP A 305 -7.20 19.07 4.82
CA TRP A 305 -6.64 19.49 6.10
C TRP A 305 -6.82 21.01 6.19
N ILE A 306 -7.55 21.48 7.19
CA ILE A 306 -7.61 22.90 7.55
C ILE A 306 -6.59 23.13 8.67
N PRO A 307 -5.47 23.85 8.51
CA PRO A 307 -4.61 24.16 9.66
C PRO A 307 -5.37 25.08 10.63
N ALA A 308 -5.85 24.57 11.76
CA ALA A 308 -6.58 25.40 12.72
C ALA A 308 -5.62 26.13 13.66
N THR A 309 -5.91 27.41 13.87
CA THR A 309 -5.47 28.22 15.00
C THR A 309 -6.28 27.91 16.29
N LEU A 310 -7.02 26.79 16.33
CA LEU A 310 -7.88 26.23 17.40
C LEU A 310 -7.85 24.67 17.30
N PRO A 311 -8.49 23.84 18.16
CA PRO A 311 -8.05 22.46 18.46
C PRO A 311 -7.95 21.54 17.23
N PRO A 312 -7.15 20.44 17.29
CA PRO A 312 -6.50 19.87 16.12
C PRO A 312 -7.50 19.50 15.03
N SER A 313 -7.37 20.18 13.90
CA SER A 313 -8.16 19.86 12.72
C SER A 313 -7.92 18.43 12.27
N PRO A 314 -8.99 17.73 11.88
CA PRO A 314 -8.84 16.37 11.40
C PRO A 314 -8.10 16.31 10.06
N LEU A 315 -7.34 15.25 9.87
CA LEU A 315 -6.87 14.82 8.56
C LEU A 315 -8.00 14.05 7.89
N GLN A 316 -8.42 14.48 6.70
CA GLN A 316 -9.47 13.79 5.97
C GLN A 316 -8.88 12.85 4.92
N LEU A 317 -9.26 11.59 4.98
CA LEU A 317 -8.92 10.55 4.02
C LEU A 317 -10.15 10.17 3.20
N CYS A 318 -9.96 9.86 1.92
CA CYS A 318 -10.97 9.24 1.06
C CYS A 318 -10.43 7.88 0.61
N MET A 319 -11.03 6.80 1.10
CA MET A 319 -10.51 5.45 0.91
C MET A 319 -11.59 4.47 0.50
N ARG A 320 -11.18 3.42 -0.21
CA ARG A 320 -12.02 2.28 -0.55
C ARG A 320 -11.46 1.08 0.19
N GLU A 321 -12.33 0.35 0.85
CA GLU A 321 -11.93 -0.89 1.51
C GLU A 321 -11.58 -1.96 0.48
N VAL A 322 -10.56 -2.76 0.78
CA VAL A 322 -10.05 -3.79 -0.11
C VAL A 322 -10.32 -5.15 0.52
N CYS A 323 -11.25 -5.89 -0.07
CA CYS A 323 -11.64 -7.21 0.42
C CYS A 323 -11.15 -8.29 -0.55
N ALA A 324 -10.43 -9.27 -0.01
CA ALA A 324 -10.03 -10.43 -0.78
C ALA A 324 -11.10 -11.52 -0.65
N ARG A 325 -11.42 -12.21 -1.76
CA ARG A 325 -12.14 -13.49 -1.67
C ARG A 325 -11.16 -14.55 -1.19
N ARG A 326 -11.54 -15.31 -0.17
CA ARG A 326 -10.66 -16.35 0.41
C ARG A 326 -10.24 -17.39 -0.62
N SER A 327 -11.14 -17.77 -1.51
CA SER A 327 -10.89 -18.75 -2.58
C SER A 327 -10.40 -18.16 -3.91
N ALA A 328 -9.96 -16.89 -3.94
CA ALA A 328 -9.57 -16.23 -5.19
C ALA A 328 -8.37 -16.91 -5.89
N ASN A 329 -7.47 -17.51 -5.12
CA ASN A 329 -6.26 -18.18 -5.60
C ASN A 329 -6.48 -19.63 -6.06
N LEU A 330 -7.56 -20.28 -5.59
CA LEU A 330 -7.86 -21.70 -5.87
C LEU A 330 -7.90 -22.05 -7.37
N PRO A 331 -8.58 -21.27 -8.24
CA PRO A 331 -8.62 -21.58 -9.67
C PRO A 331 -7.25 -21.57 -10.33
N ALA A 332 -6.40 -20.58 -10.01
CA ALA A 332 -5.05 -20.47 -10.55
C ALA A 332 -4.14 -21.60 -10.04
N ALA A 333 -4.23 -21.92 -8.75
CA ALA A 333 -3.50 -23.03 -8.14
C ALA A 333 -3.89 -24.39 -8.73
N THR A 334 -5.19 -24.62 -8.96
CA THR A 334 -5.71 -25.86 -9.57
C THR A 334 -5.17 -26.06 -10.99
N ALA A 335 -4.99 -24.98 -11.75
CA ALA A 335 -4.42 -25.05 -13.10
C ALA A 335 -2.93 -25.43 -13.12
N VAL A 336 -2.19 -25.16 -12.04
CA VAL A 336 -0.76 -25.50 -11.92
C VAL A 336 -0.55 -26.97 -11.49
N GLY A 337 -1.34 -27.45 -10.52
CA GLY A 337 -1.29 -28.86 -10.14
C GLY A 337 -1.84 -29.16 -8.75
N ALA A 338 -1.86 -30.45 -8.40
CA ALA A 338 -2.49 -30.93 -7.17
C ALA A 338 -1.82 -30.41 -5.88
N ASP A 339 -0.49 -30.23 -5.89
CA ASP A 339 0.21 -29.70 -4.72
C ASP A 339 -0.04 -28.19 -4.55
N ALA A 340 -0.07 -27.42 -5.65
CA ALA A 340 -0.45 -26.01 -5.61
C ALA A 340 -1.87 -25.83 -5.06
N GLN A 341 -2.83 -26.64 -5.53
CA GLN A 341 -4.19 -26.65 -5.00
C GLN A 341 -4.22 -26.95 -3.49
N ARG A 342 -3.51 -27.99 -3.04
CA ARG A 342 -3.44 -28.36 -1.61
C ARG A 342 -2.80 -27.28 -0.75
N VAL A 343 -1.73 -26.63 -1.22
CA VAL A 343 -1.11 -25.49 -0.51
C VAL A 343 -2.10 -24.34 -0.41
N ALA A 344 -2.78 -23.97 -1.51
CA ALA A 344 -3.80 -22.93 -1.51
C ALA A 344 -4.89 -23.22 -0.46
N ASP A 345 -5.44 -24.43 -0.47
CA ASP A 345 -6.47 -24.87 0.46
C ASP A 345 -5.99 -24.85 1.92
N MET A 346 -4.80 -25.36 2.18
CA MET A 346 -4.22 -25.39 3.53
C MET A 346 -4.04 -23.99 4.10
N LEU A 347 -3.46 -23.07 3.32
CA LEU A 347 -3.23 -21.68 3.74
C LEU A 347 -4.56 -20.92 3.92
N ASN A 348 -5.54 -21.16 3.04
CA ASN A 348 -6.87 -20.56 3.13
C ASN A 348 -7.61 -21.02 4.41
N ARG A 349 -7.51 -22.31 4.77
CA ARG A 349 -8.08 -22.84 6.02
C ARG A 349 -7.39 -22.27 7.25
N ALA A 350 -6.06 -22.19 7.25
CA ALA A 350 -5.30 -21.61 8.37
C ALA A 350 -5.74 -20.18 8.67
N ALA A 351 -5.86 -19.34 7.63
CA ALA A 351 -6.37 -17.99 7.76
C ALA A 351 -7.86 -17.93 8.17
N GLN A 352 -8.66 -18.96 7.90
CA GLN A 352 -10.08 -19.03 8.26
C GLN A 352 -10.23 -19.36 9.75
N ASP A 353 -9.54 -20.41 10.19
CA ASP A 353 -9.57 -20.90 11.57
C ASP A 353 -9.07 -19.83 12.56
N ALA A 354 -8.00 -19.11 12.19
CA ALA A 354 -7.47 -18.00 13.00
C ALA A 354 -8.48 -16.86 13.16
N SER A 355 -9.17 -16.49 12.08
CA SER A 355 -10.08 -15.34 12.08
C SER A 355 -11.39 -15.59 12.84
N ARG A 356 -11.76 -16.86 13.04
CA ARG A 356 -13.09 -17.28 13.49
C ARG A 356 -14.25 -16.71 12.66
N ASP A 357 -13.94 -16.09 11.52
CA ASP A 357 -14.90 -15.58 10.54
C ASP A 357 -15.07 -16.62 9.43
N HIS A 358 -16.28 -17.18 9.37
CA HIS A 358 -16.65 -18.16 8.36
C HIS A 358 -17.17 -17.50 7.07
N SER A 359 -16.99 -16.19 6.89
CA SER A 359 -17.29 -15.53 5.63
C SER A 359 -16.35 -15.98 4.49
N ASP A 360 -16.86 -15.91 3.26
CA ASP A 360 -16.09 -16.18 2.03
C ASP A 360 -15.02 -15.10 1.74
N PHE A 361 -14.93 -14.09 2.60
CA PHE A 361 -14.05 -12.93 2.43
C PHE A 361 -13.03 -12.86 3.54
N PHE A 362 -11.92 -12.20 3.23
CA PHE A 362 -10.85 -11.92 4.18
C PHE A 362 -10.77 -10.42 4.43
N PHE A 363 -10.78 -10.06 5.72
CA PHE A 363 -10.78 -8.68 6.23
C PHE A 363 -9.52 -8.31 7.02
N GLY A 364 -8.50 -9.18 7.05
CA GLY A 364 -7.27 -8.97 7.82
C GLY A 364 -6.32 -7.99 7.14
N HIS A 365 -5.07 -8.40 6.91
CA HIS A 365 -4.03 -7.52 6.36
C HIS A 365 -4.38 -6.85 5.02
N THR A 366 -5.39 -7.31 4.26
CA THR A 366 -5.90 -6.66 3.04
C THR A 366 -6.81 -5.46 3.34
N SER A 367 -7.69 -5.57 4.33
CA SER A 367 -8.61 -4.48 4.72
C SER A 367 -7.96 -3.69 5.85
N HIS A 368 -7.57 -2.44 5.58
CA HIS A 368 -6.88 -1.66 6.60
C HIS A 368 -7.78 -1.41 7.83
N PRO A 369 -7.26 -1.57 9.07
CA PRO A 369 -8.02 -1.38 10.30
C PRO A 369 -8.76 -0.05 10.42
N LEU A 370 -8.29 1.01 9.73
CA LEU A 370 -8.99 2.30 9.61
C LEU A 370 -10.44 2.16 9.11
N CYS A 371 -10.74 1.23 8.19
CA CYS A 371 -12.08 1.06 7.65
C CYS A 371 -13.05 0.51 8.71
N CYS A 372 -12.62 -0.53 9.43
CA CYS A 372 -13.37 -1.10 10.55
C CYS A 372 -13.52 -0.10 11.70
N ALA A 373 -12.46 0.62 12.02
CA ALA A 373 -12.44 1.70 13.00
C ALA A 373 -13.45 2.81 12.69
N ALA A 374 -13.51 3.27 11.44
CA ALA A 374 -14.44 4.30 11.01
C ALA A 374 -15.90 3.85 11.19
N ARG A 375 -16.21 2.57 10.90
CA ARG A 375 -17.57 2.02 11.08
C ARG A 375 -17.93 1.74 12.54
N SER A 376 -17.02 1.19 13.35
CA SER A 376 -17.34 0.76 14.72
C SER A 376 -17.71 1.92 15.66
N MET A 377 -17.22 3.13 15.40
CA MET A 377 -17.60 4.35 16.12
C MET A 377 -19.08 4.72 15.98
N THR A 378 -19.77 4.25 14.94
CA THR A 378 -21.24 4.41 14.85
C THR A 378 -22.00 3.62 15.92
N ARG A 379 -21.34 2.67 16.61
CA ARG A 379 -21.96 1.77 17.60
C ARG A 379 -21.55 2.04 19.06
N SER A 380 -20.32 2.52 19.34
CA SER A 380 -19.92 2.89 20.71
C SER A 380 -18.61 3.70 20.75
N ALA A 381 -18.64 4.86 21.43
CA ALA A 381 -17.46 5.70 21.69
C ALA A 381 -16.47 5.09 22.71
N ALA A 382 -16.87 4.08 23.49
CA ALA A 382 -16.00 3.48 24.50
C ALA A 382 -14.86 2.62 23.90
N ALA A 383 -14.96 2.25 22.62
CA ALA A 383 -13.88 1.60 21.87
C ALA A 383 -12.83 2.59 21.33
N ALA A 384 -12.96 3.89 21.61
CA ALA A 384 -12.20 4.99 20.96
C ALA A 384 -10.73 5.11 21.36
N GLY A 385 -10.26 4.36 22.36
CA GLY A 385 -8.83 4.23 22.61
C GLY A 385 -8.19 3.29 21.60
N GLN A 386 -8.09 3.68 20.32
CA GLN A 386 -7.40 2.91 19.27
C GLN A 386 -5.89 2.97 19.48
N ARG A 387 -5.44 2.31 20.56
CA ARG A 387 -4.03 2.08 20.87
C ARG A 387 -3.41 1.26 19.73
N GLY A 388 -2.28 1.70 19.21
CA GLY A 388 -1.53 1.03 18.15
C GLY A 388 -1.62 1.68 16.77
N MET A 389 -2.49 2.68 16.55
CA MET A 389 -2.57 3.39 15.27
C MET A 389 -1.85 4.74 15.32
N TYR A 390 -0.95 4.96 14.37
CA TYR A 390 -0.15 6.17 14.30
C TYR A 390 -0.11 6.74 12.89
N VAL A 391 0.11 8.05 12.79
CA VAL A 391 0.26 8.78 11.53
C VAL A 391 1.61 9.50 11.48
N SER A 392 2.28 9.47 10.33
CA SER A 392 3.47 10.24 10.05
C SER A 392 3.23 11.25 8.93
N PHE A 393 3.92 12.38 9.06
CA PHE A 393 3.93 13.51 8.12
C PHE A 393 5.28 13.65 7.42
N SER A 394 6.10 12.60 7.45
CA SER A 394 7.41 12.51 6.78
C SER A 394 7.35 12.80 5.29
N LEU A 395 6.24 12.47 4.61
CA LEU A 395 6.08 12.62 3.16
C LEU A 395 5.53 13.98 2.71
N PHE A 396 5.26 14.89 3.64
CA PHE A 396 4.67 16.20 3.34
C PHE A 396 5.58 17.06 2.49
N GLY A 397 5.03 17.62 1.41
CA GLY A 397 5.76 18.47 0.48
C GLY A 397 6.87 17.77 -0.31
N ASN A 398 7.04 16.46 -0.15
CA ASN A 398 8.13 15.71 -0.75
C ASN A 398 7.78 15.10 -2.11
N SER A 399 6.49 14.82 -2.38
CA SER A 399 6.09 14.26 -3.67
C SER A 399 6.17 15.33 -4.78
N LEU A 400 6.63 14.91 -5.96
CA LEU A 400 6.63 15.77 -7.16
C LEU A 400 5.20 16.22 -7.50
N PHE A 401 4.24 15.30 -7.39
CA PHE A 401 2.83 15.56 -7.62
C PHE A 401 2.28 16.68 -6.72
N ALA A 402 2.55 16.65 -5.40
CA ALA A 402 2.08 17.68 -4.48
C ALA A 402 2.68 19.05 -4.77
N ARG A 403 3.99 19.10 -5.04
CA ARG A 403 4.70 20.35 -5.37
C ARG A 403 4.18 20.97 -6.66
N GLN A 404 3.97 20.16 -7.69
CA GLN A 404 3.42 20.62 -8.97
C GLN A 404 1.95 21.06 -8.83
N LEU A 405 1.14 20.31 -8.09
CA LEU A 405 -0.27 20.64 -7.86
C LEU A 405 -0.39 21.96 -7.08
N GLN A 406 0.44 22.15 -6.04
CA GLN A 406 0.52 23.42 -5.33
C GLN A 406 0.99 24.57 -6.25
N ALA A 407 1.98 24.33 -7.11
CA ALA A 407 2.44 25.34 -8.07
C ALA A 407 1.32 25.75 -9.03
N GLY A 408 0.56 24.78 -9.56
CA GLY A 408 -0.60 25.02 -10.40
C GLY A 408 -1.69 25.83 -9.70
N CYS A 409 -2.06 25.45 -8.48
CA CYS A 409 -3.01 26.22 -7.66
C CYS A 409 -2.53 27.66 -7.40
N THR A 410 -1.24 27.85 -7.16
CA THR A 410 -0.68 29.19 -6.93
C THR A 410 -0.71 30.04 -8.20
N ALA A 411 -0.35 29.48 -9.35
CA ALA A 411 -0.38 30.16 -10.64
C ALA A 411 -1.81 30.62 -11.03
N LEU A 412 -2.83 29.80 -10.75
CA LEU A 412 -4.24 30.16 -10.99
C LEU A 412 -4.69 31.39 -10.20
N CYS A 413 -4.20 31.53 -8.97
CA CYS A 413 -4.62 32.61 -8.08
C CYS A 413 -3.77 33.88 -8.21
N ASN A 414 -2.59 33.80 -8.83
CA ASN A 414 -1.73 34.94 -9.08
C ASN A 414 -1.35 35.00 -10.56
N PRO A 415 -2.18 35.67 -11.40
CA PRO A 415 -1.90 35.80 -12.83
C PRO A 415 -0.55 36.47 -13.13
N ALA A 416 -0.04 37.31 -12.22
CA ALA A 416 1.28 37.93 -12.36
C ALA A 416 2.44 36.93 -12.25
N GLN A 417 2.21 35.76 -11.63
CA GLN A 417 3.16 34.64 -11.57
C GLN A 417 2.90 33.58 -12.64
N ALA A 418 1.78 33.65 -13.36
CA ALA A 418 1.49 32.71 -14.43
C ALA A 418 2.46 32.94 -15.59
N LYS A 419 3.13 31.87 -16.05
CA LYS A 419 4.01 31.92 -17.23
C LYS A 419 3.26 32.29 -18.50
N SER A 420 1.94 32.06 -18.52
CA SER A 420 1.04 32.26 -19.64
C SER A 420 -0.33 32.74 -19.15
N LEU A 421 -0.94 33.70 -19.86
CA LEU A 421 -2.34 34.10 -19.64
C LEU A 421 -3.33 32.94 -19.89
N CYS A 422 -2.91 31.90 -20.60
CA CYS A 422 -3.71 30.73 -20.93
C CYS A 422 -3.49 29.54 -19.98
N SER A 423 -2.82 29.74 -18.83
CA SER A 423 -2.57 28.66 -17.87
C SER A 423 -3.89 28.12 -17.31
N GLN A 424 -4.26 26.89 -17.66
CA GLN A 424 -5.40 26.18 -17.07
C GLN A 424 -4.93 24.96 -16.29
N LEU A 425 -5.71 24.58 -15.29
CA LEU A 425 -5.49 23.38 -14.49
C LEU A 425 -6.61 22.38 -14.77
N PHE A 426 -6.28 21.14 -15.09
CA PHE A 426 -7.25 20.05 -15.20
C PHE A 426 -6.97 19.01 -14.12
N LEU A 427 -8.01 18.63 -13.40
CA LEU A 427 -7.97 17.67 -12.30
C LEU A 427 -8.86 16.49 -12.68
N ILE A 428 -8.29 15.31 -12.91
CA ILE A 428 -9.00 14.08 -13.21
C ILE A 428 -8.88 13.12 -12.03
N GLY A 429 -9.95 13.00 -11.24
CA GLY A 429 -10.02 12.05 -10.13
C GLY A 429 -10.84 10.83 -10.52
N CYS A 430 -10.32 9.63 -10.30
CA CYS A 430 -11.06 8.38 -10.50
C CYS A 430 -11.24 7.64 -9.17
N GLY A 431 -12.48 7.58 -8.68
CA GLY A 431 -12.83 7.01 -7.38
C GLY A 431 -12.12 7.74 -6.24
N THR A 432 -11.37 7.00 -5.43
CA THR A 432 -10.58 7.57 -4.30
C THR A 432 -9.48 8.52 -4.76
N GLY A 433 -9.06 8.45 -6.03
CA GLY A 433 -8.08 9.39 -6.61
C GLY A 433 -8.57 10.83 -6.71
N ILE A 434 -9.83 11.11 -6.35
CA ILE A 434 -10.32 12.47 -6.17
C ILE A 434 -9.67 13.16 -4.95
N ALA A 435 -9.18 12.41 -3.96
CA ALA A 435 -8.68 12.94 -2.69
C ALA A 435 -7.67 14.09 -2.85
N PRO A 436 -6.49 13.91 -3.50
CA PRO A 436 -5.51 14.99 -3.58
C PRO A 436 -6.02 16.21 -4.36
N LEU A 437 -6.98 15.99 -5.27
CA LEU A 437 -7.59 17.01 -6.11
C LEU A 437 -8.63 17.83 -5.35
N ILE A 438 -9.36 17.22 -4.41
CA ILE A 438 -10.25 17.94 -3.49
C ILE A 438 -9.46 18.84 -2.55
N ALA A 439 -8.27 18.42 -2.13
CA ALA A 439 -7.39 19.30 -1.35
C ALA A 439 -7.03 20.57 -2.15
N ALA A 440 -6.77 20.45 -3.46
CA ALA A 440 -6.54 21.58 -4.36
C ALA A 440 -7.80 22.46 -4.50
N VAL A 441 -8.96 21.86 -4.75
CA VAL A 441 -10.24 22.58 -4.85
C VAL A 441 -10.55 23.35 -3.56
N THR A 442 -10.33 22.74 -2.40
CA THR A 442 -10.55 23.37 -1.10
C THR A 442 -9.65 24.60 -0.92
N GLN A 443 -8.38 24.52 -1.33
CA GLN A 443 -7.47 25.67 -1.31
C GLN A 443 -7.96 26.80 -2.24
N LEU A 444 -8.46 26.46 -3.44
CA LEU A 444 -9.04 27.44 -4.36
C LEU A 444 -10.31 28.08 -3.78
N MET A 445 -11.15 27.33 -3.07
CA MET A 445 -12.34 27.85 -2.38
C MET A 445 -11.97 28.83 -1.27
N LEU A 446 -10.98 28.51 -0.42
CA LEU A 446 -10.50 29.41 0.63
C LEU A 446 -9.95 30.72 0.06
N ARG A 447 -9.19 30.64 -1.03
CA ARG A 447 -8.69 31.83 -1.74
C ARG A 447 -9.83 32.62 -2.35
N ARG A 448 -10.80 31.96 -3.01
CA ARG A 448 -11.99 32.59 -3.59
C ARG A 448 -12.82 33.35 -2.56
N ALA A 449 -12.99 32.79 -1.36
CA ALA A 449 -13.68 33.45 -0.24
C ALA A 449 -13.00 34.76 0.21
N SER A 450 -11.71 34.93 -0.09
CA SER A 450 -10.93 36.14 0.21
C SER A 450 -10.84 37.12 -0.97
N THR A 451 -11.44 36.81 -2.12
CA THR A 451 -11.45 37.67 -3.32
C THR A 451 -12.75 38.47 -3.44
N ALA A 452 -12.74 39.54 -4.25
CA ALA A 452 -13.92 40.36 -4.50
C ALA A 452 -15.05 39.52 -5.14
N ALA A 453 -16.28 39.73 -4.66
CA ALA A 453 -17.47 39.10 -5.23
C ALA A 453 -17.59 39.42 -6.73
N GLY A 454 -17.97 38.43 -7.54
CA GLY A 454 -18.12 38.58 -8.99
C GLY A 454 -16.81 38.47 -9.79
N SER A 455 -15.67 38.22 -9.15
CA SER A 455 -14.42 37.92 -9.85
C SER A 455 -14.58 36.69 -10.76
N ALA A 456 -13.96 36.71 -11.94
CA ALA A 456 -14.00 35.58 -12.89
C ALA A 456 -13.56 34.26 -12.20
N PRO A 457 -14.14 33.11 -12.58
CA PRO A 457 -13.78 31.83 -11.98
C PRO A 457 -12.31 31.50 -12.25
N PHE A 458 -11.64 30.83 -11.30
CA PHE A 458 -10.28 30.34 -11.57
C PHE A 458 -10.35 29.30 -12.70
N PRO A 459 -9.42 29.31 -13.68
CA PRO A 459 -9.45 28.40 -14.83
C PRO A 459 -9.04 26.97 -14.43
N CYS A 460 -9.86 26.33 -13.60
CA CYS A 460 -9.70 24.98 -13.07
C CYS A 460 -10.85 24.07 -13.54
N TRP A 461 -10.45 23.07 -14.32
CA TRP A 461 -11.12 21.86 -14.80
C TRP A 461 -11.25 20.75 -13.76
N VAL A 462 -12.45 20.27 -13.38
CA VAL A 462 -12.56 19.00 -12.62
C VAL A 462 -13.36 17.95 -13.39
N PHE A 463 -12.76 16.78 -13.59
CA PHE A 463 -13.40 15.58 -14.11
C PHE A 463 -13.40 14.48 -13.04
N TYR A 464 -14.58 14.02 -12.63
CA TYR A 464 -14.72 13.02 -11.57
C TYR A 464 -15.33 11.71 -12.09
N GLY A 465 -14.55 10.64 -12.11
CA GLY A 465 -15.00 9.30 -12.48
C GLY A 465 -15.39 8.47 -11.26
N ALA A 466 -16.58 7.86 -11.29
CA ALA A 466 -17.06 6.96 -10.24
C ALA A 466 -17.78 5.73 -10.81
N ARG A 467 -18.09 4.74 -9.97
CA ARG A 467 -18.92 3.59 -10.38
C ARG A 467 -20.38 3.98 -10.48
N THR A 468 -20.88 4.62 -9.43
CA THR A 468 -22.28 5.02 -9.23
C THR A 468 -22.33 6.44 -8.66
N LYS A 469 -23.49 7.06 -8.67
CA LYS A 469 -23.71 8.40 -8.12
C LYS A 469 -23.43 8.45 -6.62
N ALA A 470 -23.71 7.36 -5.91
CA ALA A 470 -23.43 7.24 -4.48
C ALA A 470 -21.92 7.34 -4.15
N GLU A 471 -21.04 7.02 -5.11
CA GLU A 471 -19.59 7.18 -4.94
C GLU A 471 -19.08 8.61 -5.19
N LEU A 472 -19.91 9.52 -5.71
CA LEU A 472 -19.58 10.92 -5.89
C LEU A 472 -19.65 11.70 -4.55
N LEU A 473 -18.90 11.25 -3.54
CA LEU A 473 -18.97 11.79 -2.17
C LEU A 473 -18.59 13.27 -2.04
N TYR A 474 -17.93 13.84 -3.04
CA TYR A 474 -17.56 15.25 -3.12
C TYR A 474 -18.37 16.04 -4.14
N ASP A 475 -19.47 15.50 -4.67
CA ASP A 475 -20.32 16.19 -5.65
C ASP A 475 -20.80 17.54 -5.13
N GLU A 476 -21.36 17.59 -3.91
CA GLU A 476 -21.84 18.82 -3.29
C GLU A 476 -20.73 19.86 -3.12
N THR A 477 -19.54 19.43 -2.68
CA THR A 477 -18.36 20.31 -2.55
C THR A 477 -17.93 20.89 -3.90
N LEU A 478 -17.93 20.06 -4.95
CA LEU A 478 -17.55 20.48 -6.30
C LEU A 478 -18.61 21.40 -6.94
N GLN A 479 -19.90 21.15 -6.70
CA GLN A 479 -20.98 22.05 -7.13
C GLN A 479 -20.86 23.41 -6.44
N GLU A 480 -20.53 23.44 -5.16
CA GLU A 480 -20.30 24.68 -4.42
C GLU A 480 -19.04 25.42 -4.91
N ALA A 481 -17.96 24.69 -5.20
CA ALA A 481 -16.76 25.26 -5.81
C ALA A 481 -17.05 25.88 -7.19
N LEU A 482 -17.91 25.24 -7.99
CA LEU A 482 -18.36 25.76 -9.28
C LEU A 482 -19.22 27.02 -9.08
N ARG A 483 -20.17 26.98 -8.16
CA ARG A 483 -21.08 28.10 -7.86
C ARG A 483 -20.33 29.35 -7.39
N THR A 484 -19.28 29.18 -6.58
CA THR A 484 -18.46 30.27 -6.04
C THR A 484 -17.39 30.77 -7.01
N GLY A 485 -17.17 30.08 -8.13
CA GLY A 485 -16.08 30.38 -9.06
C GLY A 485 -14.69 29.97 -8.57
N ALA A 486 -14.62 29.09 -7.56
CA ALA A 486 -13.36 28.46 -7.17
C ALA A 486 -12.83 27.52 -8.27
N ILE A 487 -13.74 26.94 -9.06
CA ILE A 487 -13.44 26.21 -10.30
C ILE A 487 -14.31 26.73 -11.44
N ALA A 488 -13.88 26.53 -12.69
CA ALA A 488 -14.59 27.01 -13.88
C ALA A 488 -15.52 25.95 -14.47
N LYS A 489 -15.22 24.66 -14.28
CA LYS A 489 -16.06 23.56 -14.75
C LYS A 489 -15.93 22.32 -13.90
N TYR A 490 -17.03 21.59 -13.81
CA TYR A 490 -17.08 20.28 -13.18
C TYR A 490 -17.96 19.36 -14.02
N GLU A 491 -17.41 18.20 -14.39
CA GLU A 491 -18.13 17.12 -15.06
C GLU A 491 -17.82 15.78 -14.36
N TYR A 492 -18.78 14.87 -14.34
CA TYR A 492 -18.59 13.52 -13.79
C TYR A 492 -19.03 12.43 -14.77
N ALA A 493 -18.45 11.24 -14.59
CA ALA A 493 -18.77 10.04 -15.35
C ALA A 493 -19.08 8.87 -14.42
N LEU A 494 -20.11 8.09 -14.76
CA LEU A 494 -20.56 6.92 -14.01
C LEU A 494 -20.40 5.66 -14.87
N SER A 495 -19.54 4.74 -14.42
CA SER A 495 -19.18 3.56 -15.20
C SER A 495 -20.17 2.39 -15.10
N ARG A 496 -20.99 2.34 -14.03
CA ARG A 496 -21.95 1.27 -13.72
C ARG A 496 -23.41 1.74 -13.56
N GLU A 497 -23.68 3.04 -13.72
CA GLU A 497 -25.02 3.62 -13.55
C GLU A 497 -25.38 4.53 -14.73
N GLU A 498 -26.66 4.53 -15.11
CA GLU A 498 -27.22 5.47 -16.09
C GLU A 498 -27.80 6.71 -15.38
N ASP A 499 -27.37 7.89 -15.80
CA ASP A 499 -27.91 9.17 -15.34
C ASP A 499 -28.09 10.06 -16.57
N ASN A 500 -29.29 10.59 -16.80
CA ASN A 500 -29.60 11.45 -17.94
C ASN A 500 -28.78 12.76 -17.96
N LYS A 501 -28.21 13.15 -16.82
CA LYS A 501 -27.32 14.33 -16.71
C LYS A 501 -25.88 14.03 -17.12
N LYS A 502 -25.48 12.76 -17.24
CA LYS A 502 -24.08 12.39 -17.55
C LYS A 502 -23.78 12.66 -19.02
N GLN A 503 -22.54 13.08 -19.29
CA GLN A 503 -22.07 13.39 -20.65
C GLN A 503 -21.16 12.32 -21.24
N GLY A 504 -20.89 11.24 -20.50
CA GLY A 504 -20.01 10.13 -20.88
C GLY A 504 -20.08 9.00 -19.86
N ARG A 505 -19.55 7.82 -20.22
CA ARG A 505 -19.48 6.64 -19.33
C ARG A 505 -18.18 6.63 -18.53
N TYR A 506 -17.10 7.11 -19.13
CA TYR A 506 -15.77 7.18 -18.53
C TYR A 506 -15.25 8.63 -18.54
N VAL A 507 -14.32 8.94 -17.64
CA VAL A 507 -13.64 10.26 -17.65
C VAL A 507 -12.94 10.53 -18.97
N THR A 508 -12.48 9.48 -19.66
CA THR A 508 -11.88 9.58 -20.99
C THR A 508 -12.87 10.14 -22.02
N ASP A 509 -14.16 9.80 -21.92
CA ASP A 509 -15.19 10.34 -22.82
C ASP A 509 -15.38 11.84 -22.60
N LEU A 510 -15.36 12.28 -21.34
CA LEU A 510 -15.47 13.69 -20.96
C LEU A 510 -14.27 14.50 -21.47
N VAL A 511 -13.06 13.97 -21.28
CA VAL A 511 -11.81 14.61 -21.73
C VAL A 511 -11.76 14.65 -23.26
N LYS A 512 -12.08 13.54 -23.94
CA LYS A 512 -12.11 13.44 -25.41
C LYS A 512 -13.11 14.42 -26.03
N ARG A 513 -14.28 14.60 -25.41
CA ARG A 513 -15.25 15.62 -25.82
C ARG A 513 -14.69 17.04 -25.77
N ASN A 514 -13.81 17.30 -24.80
CA ASN A 514 -13.15 18.59 -24.61
C ASN A 514 -11.72 18.62 -25.22
N ARG A 515 -11.38 17.69 -26.13
CA ARG A 515 -9.99 17.47 -26.63
C ARG A 515 -9.27 18.73 -27.07
N LEU A 516 -9.92 19.62 -27.82
CA LEU A 516 -9.28 20.82 -28.39
C LEU A 516 -8.85 21.79 -27.29
N MET A 517 -9.67 21.91 -26.24
CA MET A 517 -9.42 22.79 -25.12
C MET A 517 -8.34 22.21 -24.20
N VAL A 518 -8.37 20.90 -23.92
CA VAL A 518 -7.32 20.24 -23.13
C VAL A 518 -5.96 20.28 -23.86
N THR A 519 -5.94 19.92 -25.14
CA THR A 519 -4.72 19.89 -25.96
C THR A 519 -4.13 21.28 -26.13
N GLY A 520 -4.96 22.26 -26.51
CA GLY A 520 -4.52 23.65 -26.65
C GLY A 520 -4.01 24.23 -25.33
N SER A 521 -4.58 23.84 -24.20
CA SER A 521 -4.09 24.26 -22.89
C SER A 521 -2.75 23.62 -22.54
N LEU A 522 -2.57 22.30 -22.73
CA LEU A 522 -1.29 21.61 -22.51
C LEU A 522 -0.14 22.16 -23.37
N GLN A 523 -0.45 22.62 -24.58
CA GLN A 523 0.51 23.32 -25.45
C GLN A 523 0.90 24.71 -24.89
N ASN A 524 -0.01 25.38 -24.18
CA ASN A 524 0.12 26.75 -23.67
C ASN A 524 0.37 26.86 -22.16
N GLU A 525 1.22 25.97 -21.60
CA GLU A 525 1.58 25.89 -20.16
C GLU A 525 0.47 25.44 -19.21
N GLY A 526 -0.64 24.91 -19.73
CA GLY A 526 -1.64 24.22 -18.93
C GLY A 526 -1.11 22.93 -18.29
N GLN A 527 -1.71 22.53 -17.18
CA GLN A 527 -1.33 21.34 -16.43
C GLN A 527 -2.51 20.40 -16.26
N LEU A 528 -2.26 19.11 -16.40
CA LEU A 528 -3.22 18.02 -16.21
C LEU A 528 -2.73 17.10 -15.09
N PHE A 529 -3.54 16.97 -14.04
CA PHE A 529 -3.31 16.08 -12.92
C PHE A 529 -4.31 14.94 -12.94
N VAL A 530 -3.83 13.71 -12.84
CA VAL A 530 -4.65 12.51 -12.90
C VAL A 530 -4.31 11.62 -11.72
N CYS A 531 -5.30 11.26 -10.90
CA CYS A 531 -5.09 10.38 -9.76
C CYS A 531 -6.22 9.35 -9.66
N GLY A 532 -5.87 8.11 -9.31
CA GLY A 532 -6.81 6.99 -9.25
C GLY A 532 -6.17 5.61 -9.45
N PRO A 533 -6.97 4.58 -9.73
CA PRO A 533 -6.45 3.23 -9.94
C PRO A 533 -5.67 3.12 -11.25
N ALA A 534 -4.64 2.28 -11.25
CA ALA A 534 -3.72 2.05 -12.36
C ALA A 534 -4.40 1.94 -13.74
N LYS A 535 -5.45 1.11 -13.85
CA LYS A 535 -6.17 0.91 -15.12
C LYS A 535 -6.83 2.19 -15.67
N ALA A 536 -7.35 3.04 -14.79
CA ALA A 536 -7.94 4.31 -15.20
C ALA A 536 -6.85 5.28 -15.70
N LEU A 537 -5.71 5.30 -15.02
CA LEU A 537 -4.58 6.15 -15.38
C LEU A 537 -3.95 5.73 -16.71
N LEU A 538 -3.78 4.43 -16.96
CA LEU A 538 -3.38 3.89 -18.26
C LEU A 538 -4.34 4.30 -19.38
N SER A 539 -5.65 4.27 -19.13
CA SER A 539 -6.66 4.67 -20.12
C SER A 539 -6.59 6.18 -20.42
N VAL A 540 -6.35 7.02 -19.41
CA VAL A 540 -6.16 8.46 -19.60
C VAL A 540 -4.84 8.76 -20.30
N ARG A 541 -3.75 8.06 -19.94
CA ARG A 541 -2.45 8.20 -20.60
C ARG A 541 -2.54 7.84 -22.08
N GLN A 542 -3.20 6.73 -22.41
CA GLN A 542 -3.43 6.31 -23.80
C GLN A 542 -4.29 7.31 -24.57
N LEU A 543 -5.35 7.86 -23.94
CA LEU A 543 -6.17 8.91 -24.53
C LEU A 543 -5.32 10.16 -24.84
N VAL A 544 -4.47 10.59 -23.90
CA VAL A 544 -3.60 11.75 -24.10
C VAL A 544 -2.65 11.49 -25.26
N LYS A 545 -2.03 10.29 -25.31
CA LYS A 545 -1.11 9.88 -26.37
C LYS A 545 -1.77 9.86 -27.76
N CYS A 546 -2.86 9.10 -27.90
CA CYS A 546 -3.41 8.77 -29.21
C CYS A 546 -4.54 9.67 -29.72
N ASP A 547 -5.25 10.37 -28.83
CA ASP A 547 -6.43 11.16 -29.22
C ASP A 547 -6.26 12.67 -29.03
N LEU A 548 -5.45 13.10 -28.06
CA LEU A 548 -5.25 14.52 -27.76
C LEU A 548 -4.00 15.06 -28.45
N LEU A 549 -2.87 14.35 -28.30
CA LEU A 549 -1.59 14.83 -28.77
C LEU A 549 -1.19 14.30 -30.14
N ALA A 550 -1.83 13.25 -30.67
CA ALA A 550 -1.45 12.64 -31.93
C ALA A 550 -1.71 13.55 -33.13
N GLU A 551 -0.70 13.72 -33.97
CA GLU A 551 -0.77 14.36 -35.28
C GLU A 551 -0.83 13.28 -36.39
N PRO A 552 -1.34 13.60 -37.60
CA PRO A 552 -1.59 12.62 -38.66
C PRO A 552 -0.39 11.77 -39.09
N ASP A 553 0.82 12.32 -38.98
CA ASP A 553 2.07 11.68 -39.41
C ASP A 553 2.91 11.10 -38.25
N ASP A 554 2.40 11.17 -37.01
CA ASP A 554 3.15 10.65 -35.86
C ASP A 554 3.14 9.12 -35.85
N ASP A 555 4.33 8.51 -35.72
CA ASP A 555 4.45 7.13 -35.26
C ASP A 555 4.32 7.03 -33.72
N ASP A 556 4.23 5.81 -33.20
CA ASP A 556 4.08 5.56 -31.76
C ASP A 556 5.26 6.12 -30.93
N SER A 557 6.47 6.14 -31.49
CA SER A 557 7.66 6.65 -30.80
C SER A 557 7.60 8.18 -30.62
N VAL A 558 7.14 8.90 -31.64
CA VAL A 558 6.95 10.36 -31.57
C VAL A 558 5.85 10.71 -30.58
N GLN A 559 4.75 9.96 -30.55
CA GLN A 559 3.66 10.16 -29.59
C GLN A 559 4.15 9.93 -28.15
N GLU A 560 4.90 8.86 -27.92
CA GLU A 560 5.47 8.53 -26.61
C GLU A 560 6.48 9.60 -26.16
N GLN A 561 7.36 10.05 -27.05
CA GLN A 561 8.33 11.11 -26.73
C GLN A 561 7.62 12.42 -26.36
N ARG A 562 6.55 12.79 -27.06
CA ARG A 562 5.77 14.00 -26.76
C ARG A 562 5.11 13.92 -25.38
N LEU A 563 4.62 12.74 -25.01
CA LEU A 563 4.05 12.46 -23.70
C LEU A 563 5.09 12.60 -22.58
N LEU A 564 6.25 11.93 -22.73
CA LEU A 564 7.37 12.01 -21.79
C LEU A 564 7.87 13.46 -21.62
N MET A 565 7.92 14.24 -22.71
CA MET A 565 8.27 15.66 -22.64
C MET A 565 7.28 16.49 -21.82
N LEU A 566 5.98 16.14 -21.81
CA LEU A 566 4.99 16.84 -20.98
C LEU A 566 5.07 16.40 -19.52
N GLU A 567 5.37 15.13 -19.25
CA GLU A 567 5.60 14.60 -17.91
C GLU A 567 6.85 15.25 -17.28
N ASP A 568 7.97 15.28 -18.00
CA ASP A 568 9.22 15.93 -17.58
C ASP A 568 9.03 17.43 -17.28
N ARG A 569 8.22 18.12 -18.10
CA ARG A 569 7.88 19.54 -17.90
C ARG A 569 6.84 19.78 -16.80
N GLY A 570 6.31 18.75 -16.16
CA GLY A 570 5.28 18.86 -15.12
C GLY A 570 3.93 19.37 -15.61
N ARG A 571 3.65 19.18 -16.91
CA ARG A 571 2.36 19.52 -17.54
C ARG A 571 1.40 18.34 -17.54
N LEU A 572 1.93 17.12 -17.48
CA LEU A 572 1.15 15.90 -17.34
C LEU A 572 1.62 15.15 -16.09
N ASN A 573 0.77 15.08 -15.08
CA ASN A 573 1.15 14.59 -13.76
C ASN A 573 0.21 13.47 -13.33
N PHE A 574 0.76 12.27 -13.19
CA PHE A 574 0.04 11.09 -12.72
C PHE A 574 0.41 10.77 -11.28
N ASP A 575 -0.57 10.43 -10.46
CA ASP A 575 -0.36 9.84 -9.13
C ASP A 575 -1.08 8.49 -9.06
N ILE A 576 -0.29 7.42 -9.00
CA ILE A 576 -0.78 6.04 -9.07
C ILE A 576 -0.62 5.40 -7.69
N TRP A 577 -1.71 4.82 -7.22
CA TRP A 577 -1.75 4.08 -5.96
C TRP A 577 -1.49 2.57 -6.17
N SER A 578 -0.39 2.22 -6.87
CA SER A 578 0.14 0.86 -7.00
C SER A 578 1.65 0.87 -6.80
N THR A 579 2.23 -0.17 -6.19
CA THR A 579 3.66 -0.21 -5.83
C THR A 579 4.60 -0.52 -7.00
N GLY A 580 4.21 -0.25 -8.24
CA GLY A 580 5.18 -0.21 -9.31
C GLY A 580 4.79 0.71 -10.44
N ASN A 581 5.80 1.06 -11.23
CA ASN A 581 5.65 1.94 -12.38
C ASN A 581 4.84 1.20 -13.44
N ILE A 582 3.53 1.41 -13.46
CA ILE A 582 2.66 0.77 -14.45
C ILE A 582 2.83 1.35 -15.86
N PHE A 583 3.61 2.43 -16.00
CA PHE A 583 3.86 3.12 -17.26
C PHE A 583 5.19 2.71 -17.92
N GLU A 584 5.94 1.80 -17.29
CA GLU A 584 7.09 1.12 -17.87
C GLU A 584 6.74 -0.26 -18.43
#